data_AF-A0A3D6D8D4-F1
#
_entry.id   AF-A0A3D6D8D4-F1
#
_cell.length_a   1.000
_cell.length_b   1.000
_cell.length_c   1.000
_cell.angle_alpha   90.00
_cell.angle_beta   90.00
_cell.angle_gamma   90.00
#
_symmetry.space_group_name_H-M   'P 1'
#
loop_
_entity.id
_entity.type
_entity.pdbx_description
1 polymer ?
#
loop_
_entity_poly.entity_id
_entity_poly.type
_entity_poly.pdbx_seq_one_letter_code
_entity_poly.pdbx_strand_id
1 'polypeptide(L)'
;VIEPEAFHSGELDMEVAYEDGAWELVLLDEVNERELAPDESLLQGGAAVMQSVPNNAAFGFLGSVGDTAWVLPQEETEDVLFLGIAGDEIEAGIFENDAVDLRLKSVRGPGDISLYAVDAFGAPVVYMNSGDGIDTNDVFPVKVGGHSHQNWG
;
A
#
# COMPACT_ATOMS: atom_id res chain seq x y z
N VAL A 1 -5.25 19.11 18.52
CA VAL A 1 -4.93 17.98 17.64
C VAL A 1 -6.19 17.74 16.84
N ILE A 2 -6.11 17.85 15.52
CA ILE A 2 -7.24 17.52 14.64
C ILE A 2 -7.26 15.98 14.57
N GLU A 3 -8.44 15.39 14.71
CA GLU A 3 -8.60 13.94 14.54
C GLU A 3 -8.54 13.62 13.05
N PRO A 4 -7.81 12.58 12.62
CA PRO A 4 -7.73 12.21 11.21
C PRO A 4 -9.09 11.75 10.67
N GLU A 5 -9.34 12.02 9.39
CA GLU A 5 -10.49 11.50 8.65
C GLU A 5 -10.29 10.01 8.41
N ALA A 6 -11.31 9.20 8.75
CA ALA A 6 -11.24 7.76 8.58
C ALA A 6 -11.82 7.33 7.23
N PHE A 7 -11.02 6.62 6.44
CA PHE A 7 -11.40 6.03 5.16
C PHE A 7 -11.56 4.53 5.29
N HIS A 8 -12.71 4.01 4.86
CA HIS A 8 -13.04 2.58 4.96
C HIS A 8 -13.53 1.97 3.65
N SER A 9 -13.76 2.79 2.62
CA SER A 9 -14.28 2.39 1.31
C SER A 9 -13.91 3.42 0.24
N GLY A 10 -13.96 3.00 -1.03
CA GLY A 10 -13.61 3.84 -2.17
C GLY A 10 -12.14 3.73 -2.54
N GLU A 11 -11.76 4.37 -3.63
CA GLU A 11 -10.40 4.39 -4.15
C GLU A 11 -9.62 5.55 -3.54
N LEU A 12 -8.42 5.24 -3.03
CA LEU A 12 -7.44 6.22 -2.57
C LEU A 12 -6.07 5.76 -3.03
N ASP A 13 -5.18 6.71 -3.32
CA ASP A 13 -3.81 6.41 -3.68
C ASP A 13 -2.84 7.03 -2.71
N MET A 14 -1.83 6.25 -2.31
CA MET A 14 -0.63 6.84 -1.75
C MET A 14 0.20 7.39 -2.91
N GLU A 15 0.07 8.69 -3.15
CA GLU A 15 0.75 9.41 -4.22
C GLU A 15 2.18 9.73 -3.80
N VAL A 16 3.14 9.23 -4.58
CA VAL A 16 4.56 9.57 -4.47
C VAL A 16 4.83 10.69 -5.47
N ALA A 17 4.93 11.91 -4.97
CA ALA A 17 5.12 13.09 -5.80
C ALA A 17 6.56 13.62 -5.72
N TYR A 18 7.01 14.25 -6.81
CA TYR A 18 8.29 14.96 -6.83
C TYR A 18 8.18 16.26 -7.63
N GLU A 19 8.10 17.37 -6.91
CA GLU A 19 7.96 18.72 -7.47
C GLU A 19 9.06 19.65 -6.94
N ASP A 20 9.59 20.53 -7.80
CA ASP A 20 10.61 21.53 -7.43
C ASP A 20 11.83 21.00 -6.66
N GLY A 21 12.18 19.72 -6.86
CA GLY A 21 13.32 19.08 -6.19
C GLY A 21 13.02 18.52 -4.80
N ALA A 22 11.74 18.47 -4.41
CA ALA A 22 11.27 17.95 -3.13
C ALA A 22 10.40 16.71 -3.33
N TRP A 23 10.49 15.77 -2.38
CA TRP A 23 9.62 14.61 -2.31
C TRP A 23 8.40 14.91 -1.46
N GLU A 24 7.25 14.46 -1.92
CA GLU A 24 6.01 14.47 -1.15
C GLU A 24 5.38 13.07 -1.15
N LEU A 25 4.68 12.77 -0.07
CA LEU A 25 3.90 11.54 0.07
C LEU A 25 2.55 11.96 0.65
N VAL A 26 1.53 11.90 -0.17
CA VAL A 26 0.17 12.32 0.17
C VAL A 26 -0.81 11.19 -0.09
N LEU A 27 -1.98 11.26 0.53
CA LEU A 27 -3.09 10.39 0.20
C LEU A 27 -4.01 11.15 -0.76
N LEU A 28 -4.12 10.66 -1.99
CA LEU A 28 -4.96 11.21 -3.03
C LEU A 28 -6.35 10.56 -2.97
N ASP A 29 -7.36 11.39 -2.72
CA ASP A 29 -8.77 11.07 -2.85
C ASP A 29 -9.22 11.49 -4.25
N GLU A 30 -8.99 10.61 -5.23
CA GLU A 30 -9.21 10.89 -6.65
C GLU A 30 -10.64 11.36 -6.94
N VAL A 31 -11.62 10.72 -6.30
CA VAL A 31 -13.05 11.00 -6.52
C VAL A 31 -13.42 12.41 -6.11
N ASN A 32 -12.78 12.94 -5.06
CA ASN A 32 -13.04 14.29 -4.55
C ASN A 32 -11.99 15.32 -4.96
N GLU A 33 -11.01 14.93 -5.80
CA GLU A 33 -9.90 15.77 -6.26
C GLU A 33 -9.17 16.45 -5.08
N ARG A 34 -8.85 15.67 -4.04
CA ARG A 34 -8.25 16.18 -2.80
C ARG A 34 -7.03 15.37 -2.39
N GLU A 35 -5.95 16.06 -2.09
CA GLU A 35 -4.81 15.49 -1.38
C GLU A 35 -4.94 15.71 0.13
N LEU A 36 -4.53 14.71 0.89
CA LEU A 36 -4.54 14.70 2.34
C LEU A 36 -3.15 14.40 2.86
N ALA A 37 -2.72 15.17 3.86
CA ALA A 37 -1.46 14.86 4.52
C ALA A 37 -1.57 13.52 5.28
N PRO A 38 -0.47 12.75 5.42
CA PRO A 38 -0.52 11.47 6.12
C PRO A 38 -1.07 11.54 7.55
N ASP A 39 -0.87 12.65 8.27
CA ASP A 39 -1.37 12.85 9.63
C ASP A 39 -2.84 13.32 9.72
N GLU A 40 -3.46 13.61 8.58
CA GLU A 40 -4.89 13.96 8.46
C GLU A 40 -5.76 12.76 8.08
N SER A 41 -5.16 11.60 7.81
CA SER A 41 -5.85 10.42 7.30
C SER A 41 -5.69 9.19 8.20
N LEU A 42 -6.74 8.37 8.26
CA LEU A 42 -6.73 7.04 8.87
C LEU A 42 -7.32 6.04 7.89
N LEU A 43 -6.49 5.11 7.41
CA LEU A 43 -6.92 4.01 6.55
C LEU A 43 -7.43 2.86 7.43
N GLN A 44 -8.69 2.48 7.26
CA GLN A 44 -9.36 1.54 8.15
C GLN A 44 -9.93 0.33 7.40
N GLY A 45 -9.29 -0.83 7.61
CA GLY A 45 -9.84 -2.12 7.23
C GLY A 45 -10.92 -2.60 8.22
N GLY A 46 -12.14 -2.81 7.74
CA GLY A 46 -13.25 -3.39 8.51
C GLY A 46 -13.24 -4.92 8.54
N ALA A 47 -14.36 -5.53 8.97
CA ALA A 47 -14.52 -6.98 8.93
C ALA A 47 -14.53 -7.57 7.51
N ALA A 48 -14.85 -6.73 6.50
CA ALA A 48 -14.89 -7.14 5.10
C ALA A 48 -13.52 -7.54 4.53
N VAL A 49 -12.43 -7.04 5.12
CA VAL A 49 -11.05 -7.35 4.70
C VAL A 49 -10.38 -8.44 5.54
N MET A 50 -11.11 -9.01 6.50
CA MET A 50 -10.62 -10.14 7.28
C MET A 50 -10.60 -11.40 6.40
N GLN A 51 -9.45 -12.06 6.33
CA GLN A 51 -9.31 -13.35 5.69
C GLN A 51 -8.53 -14.34 6.56
N SER A 52 -8.76 -15.62 6.33
CA SER A 52 -7.95 -16.68 6.94
C SER A 52 -6.68 -16.86 6.12
N VAL A 53 -5.51 -16.87 6.77
CA VAL A 53 -4.24 -17.21 6.12
C VAL A 53 -4.39 -18.61 5.49
N PRO A 54 -4.16 -18.76 4.16
CA PRO A 54 -4.45 -20.00 3.46
C PRO A 54 -3.44 -21.09 3.83
N ASN A 55 -3.82 -22.36 3.63
CA ASN A 55 -2.90 -23.50 3.75
C ASN A 55 -1.96 -23.59 2.52
N ASN A 56 -1.17 -22.54 2.32
CA ASN A 56 -0.18 -22.40 1.27
C ASN A 56 1.03 -21.67 1.85
N ALA A 57 2.18 -22.35 1.88
CA ALA A 57 3.41 -21.79 2.46
C ALA A 57 3.87 -20.47 1.81
N ALA A 58 3.47 -20.20 0.56
CA ALA A 58 3.78 -18.94 -0.10
C ALA A 58 3.17 -17.71 0.60
N PHE A 59 2.10 -17.88 1.37
CA PHE A 59 1.43 -16.81 2.13
C PHE A 59 1.81 -16.80 3.62
N GLY A 60 2.86 -17.53 4.02
CA GLY A 60 3.28 -17.60 5.42
C GLY A 60 3.76 -16.28 6.02
N PHE A 61 4.02 -15.26 5.18
CA PHE A 61 4.34 -13.91 5.62
C PHE A 61 3.14 -13.18 6.27
N LEU A 62 1.91 -13.64 6.01
CA LEU A 62 0.69 -13.12 6.66
C LEU A 62 0.41 -13.73 8.05
N GLY A 63 1.15 -14.77 8.45
CA GLY A 63 0.95 -15.47 9.72
C GLY A 63 0.88 -16.99 9.59
N SER A 64 0.37 -17.67 10.61
CA SER A 64 0.18 -19.11 10.60
C SER A 64 -1.08 -19.49 9.83
N VAL A 65 -1.10 -20.69 9.23
CA VAL A 65 -2.28 -21.22 8.55
C VAL A 65 -3.50 -21.19 9.49
N GLY A 66 -4.57 -20.51 9.07
CA GLY A 66 -5.79 -20.36 9.86
C GLY A 66 -5.83 -19.12 10.75
N ASP A 67 -4.73 -18.37 10.90
CA ASP A 67 -4.74 -17.07 11.56
C ASP A 67 -5.61 -16.09 10.76
N THR A 68 -6.13 -15.06 11.44
CA THR A 68 -6.83 -13.95 10.79
C THR A 68 -5.82 -12.91 10.34
N ALA A 69 -5.83 -12.58 9.05
CA ALA A 69 -5.13 -11.44 8.47
C ALA A 69 -6.17 -10.39 8.01
N TRP A 70 -5.80 -9.12 8.02
CA TRP A 70 -6.61 -8.03 7.48
C TRP A 70 -5.94 -7.53 6.22
N VAL A 71 -6.56 -7.73 5.07
CA VAL A 71 -5.92 -7.46 3.78
C VAL A 71 -6.80 -6.55 2.93
N LEU A 72 -6.38 -5.30 2.75
CA LEU A 72 -6.97 -4.47 1.69
C LEU A 72 -6.61 -5.11 0.34
N PRO A 73 -7.57 -5.31 -0.56
CA PRO A 73 -7.37 -6.15 -1.74
C PRO A 73 -6.67 -5.40 -2.88
N GLN A 74 -5.83 -6.13 -3.63
CA GLN A 74 -5.27 -5.68 -4.91
C GLN A 74 -6.35 -5.47 -5.99
N GLU A 75 -7.49 -6.15 -5.88
CA GLU A 75 -8.60 -6.05 -6.82
C GLU A 75 -9.76 -5.33 -6.13
N GLU A 76 -10.42 -4.41 -6.84
CA GLU A 76 -11.50 -3.62 -6.29
C GLU A 76 -12.62 -4.51 -5.74
N THR A 77 -13.05 -4.21 -4.51
CA THR A 77 -14.19 -4.87 -3.86
C THR A 77 -15.16 -3.80 -3.38
N GLU A 78 -16.43 -3.95 -3.73
CA GLU A 78 -17.48 -3.01 -3.31
C GLU A 78 -17.48 -2.83 -1.78
N ASP A 79 -17.65 -1.57 -1.34
CA ASP A 79 -17.65 -1.15 0.07
C ASP A 79 -16.35 -1.42 0.85
N VAL A 80 -15.25 -1.74 0.17
CA VAL A 80 -13.91 -1.90 0.75
C VAL A 80 -12.99 -0.78 0.28
N LEU A 81 -12.08 -0.33 1.15
CA LEU A 81 -11.04 0.62 0.77
C LEU A 81 -10.12 -0.01 -0.28
N PHE A 82 -10.03 0.62 -1.44
CA PHE A 82 -9.19 0.22 -2.55
C PHE A 82 -7.96 1.13 -2.59
N LEU A 83 -6.90 0.72 -1.88
CA LEU A 83 -5.72 1.53 -1.66
C LEU A 83 -4.64 1.22 -2.70
N GLY A 84 -4.34 2.17 -3.57
CA GLY A 84 -3.27 2.09 -4.56
C GLY A 84 -2.01 2.86 -4.16
N ILE A 85 -1.02 2.73 -5.03
CA ILE A 85 0.22 3.52 -5.03
C ILE A 85 0.36 4.12 -6.42
N ALA A 86 0.54 5.42 -6.46
CA ALA A 86 0.69 6.17 -7.70
C ALA A 86 1.94 7.06 -7.66
N GLY A 87 2.46 7.34 -8.86
CA GLY A 87 3.57 8.25 -9.10
C GLY A 87 3.25 9.12 -10.31
N ASP A 88 1.99 9.52 -10.44
CA ASP A 88 1.47 10.35 -11.53
C ASP A 88 1.98 11.79 -11.44
N GLU A 89 2.32 12.25 -10.24
CA GLU A 89 2.92 13.54 -9.95
C GLU A 89 4.46 13.55 -10.02
N ILE A 90 5.03 12.58 -10.75
CA ILE A 90 6.45 12.58 -11.08
C ILE A 90 6.61 12.89 -12.58
N GLU A 91 7.39 13.90 -12.92
CA GLU A 91 7.68 14.22 -14.32
C GLU A 91 8.54 13.12 -14.97
N ALA A 92 8.16 12.67 -16.17
CA ALA A 92 8.94 11.69 -16.93
C ALA A 92 10.32 12.21 -17.33
N GLY A 93 11.32 11.33 -17.35
CA GLY A 93 12.69 11.61 -17.79
C GLY A 93 13.59 12.24 -16.73
N ILE A 94 13.11 12.44 -15.50
CA ILE A 94 13.91 13.01 -14.41
C ILE A 94 14.69 11.96 -13.62
N PHE A 95 14.17 10.73 -13.54
CA PHE A 95 14.80 9.61 -12.83
C PHE A 95 15.24 8.49 -13.79
N GLU A 96 16.24 7.71 -13.36
CA GLU A 96 16.73 6.59 -14.15
C GLU A 96 15.62 5.55 -14.34
N ASN A 97 15.39 5.16 -15.60
CA ASN A 97 14.35 4.20 -16.00
C ASN A 97 12.90 4.61 -15.65
N ASP A 98 12.63 5.90 -15.38
CA ASP A 98 11.29 6.39 -15.02
C ASP A 98 10.69 5.60 -13.85
N ALA A 99 11.50 5.35 -12.82
CA ALA A 99 11.10 4.65 -11.62
C ALA A 99 11.80 5.20 -10.37
N VAL A 100 11.11 5.09 -9.23
CA VAL A 100 11.59 5.54 -7.92
C VAL A 100 11.28 4.48 -6.87
N ASP A 101 12.10 4.40 -5.83
CA ASP A 101 11.93 3.41 -4.76
C ASP A 101 11.09 3.99 -3.61
N LEU A 102 9.90 3.45 -3.39
CA LEU A 102 9.20 3.62 -2.12
C LEU A 102 9.68 2.56 -1.12
N ARG A 103 10.18 2.97 0.05
CA ARG A 103 10.84 2.06 1.01
C ARG A 103 10.18 2.09 2.38
N LEU A 104 9.90 0.93 2.95
CA LEU A 104 9.47 0.83 4.34
C LEU A 104 10.65 1.11 5.26
N LYS A 105 10.48 2.05 6.20
CA LYS A 105 11.55 2.45 7.13
C LYS A 105 11.30 2.00 8.57
N SER A 106 10.04 1.98 8.99
CA SER A 106 9.65 1.61 10.35
C SER A 106 8.15 1.37 10.41
N VAL A 107 7.73 0.43 11.26
CA VAL A 107 6.33 0.24 11.67
C VAL A 107 6.19 0.54 13.15
N ARG A 108 5.09 1.18 13.54
CA ARG A 108 4.74 1.42 14.94
C ARG A 108 3.31 0.92 15.19
N GLY A 109 3.20 -0.13 15.98
CA GLY A 109 1.93 -0.76 16.29
C GLY A 109 2.15 -2.16 16.88
N PRO A 110 1.09 -2.83 17.33
CA PRO A 110 1.18 -4.19 17.86
C PRO A 110 1.28 -5.28 16.79
N GLY A 111 1.03 -4.94 15.52
CA GLY A 111 1.05 -5.87 14.39
C GLY A 111 2.09 -5.46 13.33
N ASP A 112 2.20 -6.32 12.33
CA ASP A 112 3.07 -6.16 11.16
C ASP A 112 2.29 -5.62 9.96
N ILE A 113 3.00 -5.14 8.95
CA ILE A 113 2.45 -4.77 7.64
C ILE A 113 3.21 -5.48 6.53
N SER A 114 2.48 -5.87 5.49
CA SER A 114 3.00 -6.42 4.26
C SER A 114 2.39 -5.72 3.05
N LEU A 115 3.20 -5.52 2.02
CA LEU A 115 2.76 -5.05 0.71
C LEU A 115 3.09 -6.13 -0.31
N TYR A 116 2.10 -6.67 -1.00
CA TYR A 116 2.33 -7.76 -1.94
C TYR A 116 1.32 -7.77 -3.09
N ALA A 117 1.73 -8.26 -4.26
CA ALA A 117 0.83 -8.57 -5.36
C ALA A 117 0.63 -10.08 -5.49
N VAL A 118 -0.48 -10.52 -6.06
CA VAL A 118 -0.69 -11.91 -6.49
C VAL A 118 -0.62 -11.95 -8.00
N ASP A 119 0.27 -12.79 -8.54
CA ASP A 119 0.43 -12.94 -9.97
C ASP A 119 -0.73 -13.73 -10.61
N ALA A 120 -0.73 -13.81 -11.94
CA ALA A 120 -1.77 -14.52 -12.71
C ALA A 120 -1.87 -16.03 -12.40
N PHE A 121 -0.88 -16.61 -11.71
CA PHE A 121 -0.86 -18.02 -11.30
C PHE A 121 -1.21 -18.21 -9.82
N GLY A 122 -1.54 -17.12 -9.10
CA GLY A 122 -1.88 -17.16 -7.67
C GLY A 122 -0.68 -17.15 -6.74
N ALA A 123 0.54 -16.85 -7.24
CA ALA A 123 1.74 -16.76 -6.41
C ALA A 123 1.93 -15.32 -5.90
N PRO A 124 2.22 -15.12 -4.61
CA PRO A 124 2.48 -13.80 -4.07
C PRO A 124 3.89 -13.31 -4.45
N VAL A 125 3.99 -12.03 -4.81
CA VAL A 125 5.21 -11.25 -4.92
C VAL A 125 5.20 -10.24 -3.78
N VAL A 126 6.03 -10.47 -2.77
CA VAL A 126 6.13 -9.62 -1.58
C VAL A 126 7.13 -8.50 -1.84
N TYR A 127 6.70 -7.26 -1.63
CA TYR A 127 7.51 -6.04 -1.78
C TYR A 127 8.02 -5.52 -0.43
N MET A 128 7.19 -5.63 0.61
CA MET A 128 7.53 -5.20 1.97
C MET A 128 6.94 -6.21 2.96
N ASN A 129 7.67 -6.50 4.03
CA ASN A 129 7.21 -7.34 5.13
C ASN A 129 7.88 -6.90 6.42
N SER A 130 7.16 -6.23 7.33
CA SER A 130 7.79 -5.86 8.61
C SER A 130 8.01 -7.05 9.54
N GLY A 131 7.30 -8.17 9.33
CA GLY A 131 7.32 -9.35 10.20
C GLY A 131 8.59 -10.18 10.11
N ASP A 132 9.39 -10.05 9.05
CA ASP A 132 10.73 -10.65 8.94
C ASP A 132 11.87 -9.65 9.24
N GLY A 133 11.51 -8.42 9.61
CA GLY A 133 12.41 -7.33 9.94
C GLY A 133 12.69 -6.43 8.74
N ILE A 134 12.76 -5.12 8.98
CA ILE A 134 12.88 -4.12 7.90
C ILE A 134 14.34 -4.00 7.43
N ASP A 135 14.60 -4.24 6.15
CA ASP A 135 15.91 -4.10 5.51
C ASP A 135 15.86 -3.36 4.16
N THR A 136 16.84 -3.59 3.27
CA THR A 136 16.92 -2.94 1.95
C THR A 136 16.02 -3.56 0.89
N ASN A 137 15.45 -4.74 1.17
CA ASN A 137 14.55 -5.46 0.28
C ASN A 137 13.09 -5.04 0.45
N ASP A 138 12.74 -4.30 1.53
CA ASP A 138 11.41 -3.71 1.72
C ASP A 138 11.21 -2.47 0.83
N VAL A 139 11.04 -2.74 -0.47
CA VAL A 139 10.95 -1.74 -1.52
C VAL A 139 9.85 -2.06 -2.51
N PHE A 140 9.03 -1.06 -2.80
CA PHE A 140 8.10 -1.07 -3.90
C PHE A 140 8.61 -0.12 -5.00
N PRO A 141 8.83 -0.62 -6.23
CA PRO A 141 9.24 0.22 -7.35
C PRO A 141 8.03 0.99 -7.88
N VAL A 142 7.94 2.27 -7.56
CA VAL A 142 6.91 3.16 -8.11
C VAL A 142 7.33 3.55 -9.51
N LYS A 143 6.46 3.31 -10.48
CA LYS A 143 6.66 3.72 -11.85
C LYS A 143 6.21 5.18 -12.01
N VAL A 144 7.02 5.99 -12.65
CA VAL A 144 6.67 7.37 -13.02
C VAL A 144 5.49 7.38 -14.00
N GLY A 145 4.47 8.20 -13.74
CA GLY A 145 3.21 8.21 -14.47
C GLY A 145 2.43 6.90 -14.35
N GLY A 146 2.68 6.16 -13.26
CA GLY A 146 2.14 4.83 -13.03
C GLY A 146 1.25 4.81 -11.81
N HIS A 147 0.20 4.01 -11.91
CA HIS A 147 -0.78 3.74 -10.87
C HIS A 147 -1.00 2.24 -10.78
N SER A 148 -1.03 1.70 -9.56
CA SER A 148 -1.26 0.28 -9.35
C SER A 148 -1.77 -0.03 -7.94
N HIS A 149 -2.51 -1.12 -7.84
CA HIS A 149 -3.00 -1.63 -6.56
C HIS A 149 -2.28 -2.91 -6.17
N GLN A 150 -2.08 -3.06 -4.87
CA GLN A 150 -1.49 -4.22 -4.24
C GLN A 150 -2.36 -4.64 -3.06
N ASN A 151 -2.07 -5.81 -2.52
CA ASN A 151 -2.63 -6.21 -1.26
C ASN A 151 -1.84 -5.59 -0.12
N TRP A 152 -2.54 -4.99 0.83
CA TRP A 152 -1.99 -4.45 2.07
C TRP A 152 -2.43 -5.33 3.24
N GLY A 153 -1.52 -6.16 3.76
CA GLY A 153 -1.79 -7.18 4.79
C GLY A 153 -1.13 -6.91 6.13
#